data_AF-Q9U3X8-F1
#
_entry.id   AF-Q9U3X8-F1
#
_cell.length_a   1.000
_cell.length_b   1.000
_cell.length_c   1.000
_cell.angle_alpha   90.00
_cell.angle_beta   90.00
_cell.angle_gamma   90.00
#
_symmetry.space_group_name_H-M   'P 1'
#
loop_
_entity.id
_entity.type
_entity.pdbx_description
1 polymer ?
#
loop_
_entity_poly.entity_id
_entity_poly.type
_entity_poly.pdbx_seq_one_letter_code
_entity_poly.pdbx_strand_id
1 'polypeptide(L)'
;EDKYTDKYDNINLDEILANKRLLVAYVNCVMERGKCSPEGKELKEHLQDAIENGCKKCTENQEKGAYRAIEHLIKNEIEIWRELTAKYDPTGNWRKKYEDRAKAAGIVIPEE
;
A
#
# COMPACT_ATOMS: atom_id res chain seq x y z
N GLU A 1 10.37 -10.57 -19.07
CA GLU A 1 10.30 -9.75 -17.84
C GLU A 1 9.49 -10.52 -16.83
N ASP A 2 10.04 -10.74 -15.63
CA ASP A 2 9.38 -11.50 -14.57
C ASP A 2 8.49 -10.57 -13.73
N LYS A 3 7.21 -10.48 -14.10
CA LYS A 3 6.20 -9.78 -13.30
C LYS A 3 5.80 -10.63 -12.09
N TYR A 4 5.27 -9.99 -11.06
CA TYR A 4 4.60 -10.69 -9.96
C TYR A 4 3.39 -11.47 -10.48
N THR A 5 2.93 -12.46 -9.72
CA THR A 5 1.73 -13.21 -10.09
C THR A 5 0.52 -12.30 -10.18
N ASP A 6 -0.33 -12.54 -11.19
CA ASP A 6 -1.60 -11.85 -11.41
C ASP A 6 -2.79 -12.57 -10.73
N LYS A 7 -2.52 -13.68 -10.03
CA LYS A 7 -3.53 -14.54 -9.39
C LYS A 7 -4.50 -13.77 -8.49
N TYR A 8 -4.03 -12.69 -7.88
CA TYR A 8 -4.77 -11.87 -6.93
C TYR A 8 -5.16 -10.49 -7.50
N ASP A 9 -4.99 -10.26 -8.80
CA ASP A 9 -5.33 -8.96 -9.41
C ASP A 9 -6.84 -8.65 -9.37
N ASN A 10 -7.68 -9.69 -9.19
CA ASN A 10 -9.13 -9.56 -9.09
C ASN A 10 -9.63 -9.35 -7.65
N ILE A 11 -8.77 -9.05 -6.68
CA ILE A 11 -9.26 -8.74 -5.32
C ILE A 11 -10.20 -7.54 -5.35
N ASN A 12 -11.22 -7.58 -4.50
CA ASN A 12 -12.09 -6.44 -4.30
C ASN A 12 -11.42 -5.41 -3.37
N LEU A 13 -10.52 -4.61 -3.94
CA LEU A 13 -9.81 -3.57 -3.19
C LEU A 13 -10.78 -2.58 -2.54
N ASP A 14 -11.92 -2.30 -3.19
CA ASP A 14 -12.89 -1.30 -2.74
C ASP A 14 -13.57 -1.73 -1.45
N GLU A 15 -13.91 -3.01 -1.35
CA GLU A 15 -14.44 -3.60 -0.14
C GLU A 15 -13.42 -3.60 0.99
N ILE A 16 -12.15 -3.89 0.69
CA ILE A 16 -11.07 -3.88 1.69
C ILE A 16 -10.88 -2.46 2.23
N LEU A 17 -10.80 -1.46 1.36
CA LEU A 17 -10.61 -0.05 1.74
C LEU A 17 -11.86 0.53 2.43
N ALA A 18 -13.06 0.12 2.04
CA ALA A 18 -14.30 0.58 2.69
C ALA A 18 -14.56 -0.08 4.05
N ASN A 19 -13.94 -1.23 4.33
CA ASN A 19 -14.13 -1.98 5.56
C ASN A 19 -12.88 -1.90 6.45
N LYS A 20 -12.94 -1.02 7.46
CA LYS A 20 -11.83 -0.81 8.42
C LYS A 20 -11.32 -2.11 9.06
N ARG A 21 -12.20 -3.09 9.33
CA ARG A 21 -11.80 -4.38 9.90
C ARG A 21 -10.96 -5.20 8.93
N LEU A 22 -11.30 -5.19 7.64
CA LEU A 22 -10.52 -5.86 6.60
C LEU A 22 -9.20 -5.12 6.39
N LEU A 23 -9.24 -3.79 6.20
CA LEU A 23 -8.04 -2.98 6.05
C LEU A 23 -7.02 -3.22 7.17
N VAL A 24 -7.46 -3.17 8.43
CA VAL A 24 -6.58 -3.41 9.58
C VAL A 24 -6.03 -4.84 9.58
N ALA A 25 -6.78 -5.84 9.10
CA ALA A 25 -6.25 -7.20 8.98
C ALA A 25 -5.12 -7.29 7.95
N TYR A 26 -5.26 -6.63 6.79
CA TYR A 26 -4.19 -6.54 5.78
C TYR A 26 -2.98 -5.77 6.31
N VAL A 27 -3.19 -4.62 6.95
CA VAL A 27 -2.12 -3.82 7.57
C VAL A 27 -1.37 -4.64 8.62
N ASN A 28 -2.08 -5.33 9.52
CA ASN A 28 -1.44 -6.16 10.54
C ASN A 28 -0.66 -7.33 9.93
N CYS A 29 -1.16 -7.94 8.86
CA CYS A 29 -0.42 -8.96 8.13
C CYS A 29 0.90 -8.40 7.59
N VAL A 30 0.83 -7.28 6.84
CA VAL A 30 2.00 -6.63 6.24
C VAL A 30 2.99 -6.19 7.32
N MET A 31 2.52 -5.58 8.40
CA MET A 31 3.34 -5.16 9.54
C MET A 31 3.85 -6.30 10.43
N GLU A 32 3.56 -7.57 10.09
CA GLU A 32 3.97 -8.78 10.83
C GLU A 32 3.38 -8.87 12.24
N ARG A 33 2.22 -8.26 12.46
CA ARG A 33 1.49 -8.22 13.74
C ARG A 33 0.24 -9.10 13.76
N GLY A 34 -0.05 -9.80 12.65
CA GLY A 34 -1.26 -10.61 12.51
C GLY A 34 -1.14 -11.71 11.47
N LYS A 35 -2.20 -12.52 11.38
CA LYS A 35 -2.31 -13.57 10.36
C LYS A 35 -2.53 -12.94 8.99
N CYS A 36 -1.93 -13.55 7.97
CA CYS A 36 -2.11 -13.16 6.58
C CYS A 36 -3.13 -14.08 5.89
N SER A 37 -3.99 -13.49 5.05
CA SER A 37 -4.63 -14.23 3.98
C SER A 37 -3.60 -14.58 2.89
N PRO A 38 -3.89 -15.48 1.95
CA PRO A 38 -3.00 -15.76 0.82
C PRO A 38 -2.62 -14.48 0.05
N GLU A 39 -3.58 -13.59 -0.18
CA GLU A 39 -3.40 -12.30 -0.87
C GLU A 39 -2.50 -11.36 -0.06
N GLY A 40 -2.76 -11.24 1.25
CA GLY A 40 -1.95 -10.39 2.13
C GLY A 40 -0.52 -10.91 2.28
N LYS A 41 -0.33 -12.23 2.22
CA LYS A 41 1.00 -12.86 2.25
C LYS A 41 1.78 -12.51 0.98
N GLU A 42 1.15 -12.65 -0.19
CA GLU A 42 1.76 -12.28 -1.48
C GLU A 42 2.17 -10.80 -1.48
N LEU A 43 1.25 -9.92 -1.06
CA LEU A 43 1.52 -8.49 -0.95
C LEU A 43 2.73 -8.24 -0.04
N LYS A 44 2.76 -8.85 1.15
CA LYS A 44 3.85 -8.68 2.12
C LYS A 44 5.21 -9.12 1.55
N GLU A 45 5.25 -10.26 0.85
CA GLU A 45 6.48 -10.83 0.28
C GLU A 45 7.07 -9.95 -0.83
N HIS A 46 6.24 -9.22 -1.57
CA HIS A 46 6.66 -8.38 -2.69
C HIS A 46 6.67 -6.88 -2.39
N LEU A 47 6.11 -6.42 -1.27
CA LEU A 47 5.98 -5.00 -0.97
C LEU A 47 7.34 -4.28 -0.90
N GLN A 48 8.33 -4.89 -0.25
CA GLN A 48 9.68 -4.33 -0.14
C GLN A 48 10.34 -4.18 -1.52
N ASP A 49 10.34 -5.24 -2.34
CA ASP A 49 10.90 -5.20 -3.70
C ASP A 49 10.16 -4.18 -4.56
N ALA A 50 8.82 -4.13 -4.50
CA ALA A 50 8.02 -3.17 -5.24
C ALA A 50 8.34 -1.71 -4.86
N ILE A 51 8.65 -1.43 -3.60
CA ILE A 51 9.07 -0.10 -3.18
C ILE A 51 10.48 0.19 -3.69
N GLU A 52 11.46 -0.70 -3.49
CA GLU A 52 12.84 -0.50 -3.93
C GLU A 52 12.97 -0.33 -5.45
N ASN A 53 12.19 -1.09 -6.22
CA ASN A 53 12.25 -1.07 -7.68
C ASN A 53 11.23 -0.13 -8.34
N GLY A 54 10.31 0.47 -7.56
CA GLY A 54 9.29 1.37 -8.06
C GLY A 54 8.18 0.68 -8.86
N CYS A 55 7.73 -0.49 -8.40
CA CYS A 55 6.71 -1.34 -9.00
C CYS A 55 7.06 -1.87 -10.40
N LYS A 56 8.33 -1.94 -10.80
CA LYS A 56 8.73 -2.41 -12.15
C LYS A 56 8.21 -3.80 -12.52
N LYS A 57 7.99 -4.66 -11.52
CA LYS A 57 7.47 -6.02 -11.69
C LYS A 57 5.96 -6.12 -11.45
N CYS A 58 5.30 -5.03 -11.08
CA CYS A 58 3.87 -5.01 -10.83
C CYS A 58 3.11 -5.21 -12.14
N THR A 59 1.92 -5.80 -12.03
CA THR A 59 0.93 -5.74 -13.10
C THR A 59 0.29 -4.34 -13.12
N GLU A 60 -0.37 -3.99 -14.23
CA GLU A 60 -1.09 -2.71 -14.31
C GLU A 60 -2.19 -2.59 -13.24
N ASN A 61 -2.82 -3.71 -12.88
CA ASN A 61 -3.84 -3.75 -11.84
C ASN A 61 -3.23 -3.54 -10.46
N GLN A 62 -2.07 -4.15 -10.19
CA GLN A 62 -1.34 -3.94 -8.94
C GLN A 62 -0.86 -2.51 -8.78
N GLU A 63 -0.34 -1.88 -9.84
CA GLU A 63 0.05 -0.48 -9.80
C GLU A 63 -1.15 0.43 -9.48
N LYS A 64 -2.25 0.29 -10.24
CA LYS A 64 -3.48 1.08 -10.02
C LYS A 64 -4.04 0.85 -8.62
N GLY A 65 -4.04 -0.40 -8.16
CA GLY A 65 -4.48 -0.77 -6.82
C GLY A 65 -3.61 -0.16 -5.72
N ALA A 66 -2.28 -0.20 -5.88
CA ALA A 66 -1.34 0.42 -4.95
C ALA A 66 -1.57 1.94 -4.84
N TYR A 67 -1.72 2.64 -5.97
CA TYR A 67 -2.02 4.08 -5.97
C TYR A 67 -3.31 4.39 -5.19
N ARG A 68 -4.38 3.64 -5.44
CA ARG A 68 -5.67 3.83 -4.79
C ARG A 68 -5.62 3.53 -3.29
N ALA A 69 -4.92 2.46 -2.90
CA ALA A 69 -4.73 2.11 -1.50
C ALA A 69 -3.93 3.17 -0.75
N ILE A 70 -2.83 3.65 -1.33
CA ILE A 70 -1.99 4.69 -0.74
C ILE A 70 -2.77 5.99 -0.57
N GLU A 71 -3.51 6.43 -1.60
CA GLU A 71 -4.34 7.63 -1.52
C GLU A 71 -5.39 7.51 -0.41
N HIS A 72 -6.05 6.36 -0.29
CA HIS A 72 -7.01 6.10 0.78
C HIS A 72 -6.35 6.17 2.17
N LEU A 73 -5.17 5.57 2.33
CA LEU A 73 -4.43 5.59 3.60
C LEU A 73 -4.01 7.01 3.97
N ILE A 74 -3.43 7.78 3.05
CA ILE A 74 -3.05 9.17 3.30
C ILE A 74 -4.27 10.01 3.71
N LYS A 75 -5.41 9.81 3.04
CA LYS A 75 -6.61 10.62 3.27
C LYS A 75 -7.36 10.25 4.56
N ASN A 76 -7.47 8.96 4.89
CA ASN A 76 -8.37 8.48 5.94
C ASN A 76 -7.65 7.82 7.13
N GLU A 77 -6.42 7.32 6.94
CA GLU A 77 -5.71 6.50 7.93
C GLU A 77 -4.21 6.91 7.98
N ILE A 78 -3.95 8.21 8.18
CA ILE A 78 -2.59 8.79 8.06
C ILE A 78 -1.57 8.13 9.00
N GLU A 79 -1.98 7.70 10.19
CA GLU A 79 -1.11 7.00 11.14
C GLU A 79 -0.66 5.63 10.59
N ILE A 80 -1.57 4.89 9.93
CA ILE A 80 -1.22 3.64 9.27
C ILE A 80 -0.23 3.89 8.12
N TRP A 81 -0.44 4.95 7.34
CA TRP A 81 0.48 5.35 6.28
C TRP A 81 1.88 5.65 6.83
N ARG A 82 1.98 6.42 7.91
CA ARG A 82 3.24 6.75 8.59
C ARG A 82 3.95 5.49 9.10
N GLU A 83 3.21 4.56 9.72
CA GLU A 83 3.78 3.30 10.18
C GLU A 83 4.32 2.42 9.04
N LEU A 84 3.57 2.30 7.94
CA LEU A 84 3.98 1.51 6.78
C LEU A 84 5.22 2.10 6.12
N THR A 85 5.24 3.42 5.90
CA THR A 85 6.40 4.09 5.30
C THR A 85 7.63 4.02 6.20
N ALA A 86 7.48 4.10 7.52
CA ALA A 86 8.58 3.91 8.45
C ALA A 86 9.22 2.50 8.37
N LYS A 87 8.43 1.45 8.11
CA LYS A 87 8.93 0.07 7.97
C LYS A 87 9.55 -0.19 6.59
N TYR A 88 8.89 0.25 5.52
CA TYR A 88 9.22 -0.17 4.15
C TYR A 88 9.97 0.87 3.31
N ASP A 89 9.87 2.15 3.66
CA ASP A 89 10.57 3.26 3.01
C ASP A 89 11.30 4.13 4.05
N PRO A 90 12.32 3.58 4.74
CA PRO A 90 13.05 4.32 5.78
C PRO A 90 13.77 5.56 5.24
N THR A 91 14.00 5.62 3.92
CA THR A 91 14.58 6.78 3.24
C THR A 91 13.56 7.88 2.93
N GLY A 92 12.26 7.57 2.98
CA GLY A 92 11.17 8.50 2.66
C GLY A 92 11.06 8.89 1.18
N ASN A 93 11.72 8.16 0.28
CA ASN A 93 11.77 8.47 -1.15
C ASN A 93 10.37 8.40 -1.79
N TRP A 94 9.63 7.34 -1.47
CA TRP A 94 8.28 7.10 -1.96
C TRP A 94 7.27 7.84 -1.11
N ARG A 95 7.47 7.89 0.21
CA ARG A 95 6.64 8.67 1.13
C ARG A 95 6.42 10.08 0.59
N LYS A 96 7.51 10.81 0.33
CA LYS A 96 7.45 12.18 -0.19
C LYS A 96 6.71 12.26 -1.53
N LYS A 97 7.02 11.37 -2.47
CA LYS A 97 6.39 11.34 -3.81
C LYS A 97 4.87 11.16 -3.73
N TYR A 98 4.40 10.26 -2.86
CA TYR A 98 2.98 10.00 -2.69
C TYR A 98 2.26 11.11 -1.91
N GLU A 99 2.90 11.68 -0.89
CA GLU A 99 2.35 12.82 -0.15
C GLU A 99 2.25 14.07 -1.03
N ASP A 100 3.26 14.36 -1.86
CA ASP A 100 3.23 15.48 -2.81
C ASP A 100 2.12 15.30 -3.85
N ARG A 101 1.93 14.06 -4.35
CA ARG A 101 0.83 13.73 -5.27
C ARG A 101 -0.54 13.91 -4.59
N ALA A 102 -0.68 13.45 -3.35
CA ALA A 102 -1.91 13.60 -2.59
C ALA A 102 -2.24 15.09 -2.33
N LYS A 103 -1.24 15.91 -1.97
CA LYS A 103 -1.38 17.37 -1.84
C LYS A 103 -1.79 18.03 -3.17
N ALA A 104 -1.19 17.61 -4.29
CA ALA A 104 -1.56 18.10 -5.61
C ALA A 104 -3.01 17.72 -6.00
N ALA A 105 -3.53 16.61 -5.48
CA ALA A 105 -4.92 16.20 -5.60
C ALA A 105 -5.87 16.89 -4.59
N GLY A 106 -5.36 17.83 -3.79
CA GLY A 106 -6.14 18.58 -2.79
C GLY A 106 -6.35 17.86 -1.47
N ILE A 107 -5.63 16.76 -1.20
CA ILE A 107 -5.68 16.06 0.08
C ILE A 107 -4.82 16.82 1.09
N VAL A 108 -5.44 17.26 2.19
CA VAL A 108 -4.76 17.92 3.29
C VAL A 108 -4.12 16.85 4.18
N ILE A 109 -2.80 16.85 4.25
CA ILE A 109 -2.04 15.94 5.12
C ILE A 109 -1.64 16.72 6.37
N PRO A 110 -2.08 16.32 7.57
CA PRO A 110 -1.67 16.98 8.81
C PRO A 110 -0.15 16.84 9.00
N GLU A 111 0.50 17.92 9.41
CA GLU A 111 1.89 17.89 9.86
C GLU A 111 2.01 16.99 11.11
N GLU A 112 3.15 16.33 11.27
CA GLU A 112 3.46 15.48 12.45
C GLU A 112 3.53 16.29 13.74
#